data_AF-A0A857J9C2-F1
#
_entry.id   AF-A0A857J9C2-F1
#
_cell.length_a   1.000
_cell.length_b   1.000
_cell.length_c   1.000
_cell.angle_alpha   90.00
_cell.angle_beta   90.00
_cell.angle_gamma   90.00
#
_symmetry.space_group_name_H-M   'P 1'
#
loop_
_entity.id
_entity.type
_entity.pdbx_description
1 polymer ?
#
loop_
_entity_poly.entity_id
_entity_poly.type
_entity_poly.pdbx_seq_one_letter_code
_entity_poly.pdbx_strand_id
1 'polypeptide(L)'
;MDTRPTDWPAITRWQTSFPWTPAVAPDSPSDPGDDPPTAAAWPLSCGPVLHGPQDSVGAVAAFTPPADRNAAPDADPRSFAQLIEWSLPPGLEPNARLIHNFNHCGADADKVQKVTSIVMRQCGKNWNEVLACVDALKRCRRRDRQTRREEVVCPNHFTYAIAIAQCQRAGRADKVSELLDHLLQNGPSLPDPLFLETPVYSIAISECEADGRADDALALFDHLLRHGPDYRPQAWPQAVTYNGAIATCMKAGRTDDALELYHHLRTCGPLYPRPAWPLTITYNMTMTACVNAGRDAEALAILDQLLQDGPDLPTPVYPDIVSLCLGLEICERLERLDRQTGLIDLGIAGEPGKPGTRLLHPALGFDAARNELDLYERAVLLKPRTPFDACIHPALARAICRRLVHARDAQDQPAGIDPQTRFLLRRSSATTVKKTVVDFLRLPDWSPQFVQVESLEGATPAIRQSRQPHGHPRRDGRPD
;
A
#
# COMPACT_ATOMS: atom_id res chain seq x y z
N MET A 1 -24.08 -25.86 2.60
CA MET A 1 -22.68 -26.33 2.65
C MET A 1 -21.90 -25.20 3.29
N ASP A 2 -21.85 -25.23 4.63
CA ASP A 2 -21.13 -24.26 5.45
C ASP A 2 -19.63 -24.51 5.30
N THR A 3 -18.94 -23.66 4.56
CA THR A 3 -17.50 -23.52 4.68
C THR A 3 -17.27 -22.37 5.64
N ARG A 4 -16.64 -22.61 6.79
CA ARG A 4 -16.15 -21.49 7.59
C ARG A 4 -15.10 -20.74 6.75
N PRO A 5 -14.87 -19.44 6.94
CA PRO A 5 -13.81 -18.71 6.23
C PRO A 5 -12.41 -19.33 6.40
N THR A 6 -12.26 -20.24 7.37
CA THR A 6 -11.05 -21.04 7.66
C THR A 6 -10.94 -22.34 6.85
N ASP A 7 -11.98 -22.76 6.13
CA ASP A 7 -12.08 -24.06 5.44
C ASP A 7 -11.83 -23.95 3.93
N TRP A 8 -11.04 -22.96 3.48
CA TRP A 8 -10.43 -23.02 2.15
C TRP A 8 -9.40 -24.15 2.16
N PRO A 9 -9.35 -25.04 1.14
CA PRO A 9 -8.54 -26.26 1.13
C PRO A 9 -7.14 -25.98 1.65
N ALA A 10 -6.83 -26.56 2.81
CA ALA A 10 -5.53 -26.59 3.46
C ALA A 10 -4.49 -25.66 2.81
N ILE A 11 -4.45 -24.37 3.20
CA ILE A 11 -3.42 -23.41 2.77
C ILE A 11 -2.09 -23.78 3.43
N THR A 12 -1.67 -25.04 3.33
CA THR A 12 -0.31 -25.49 3.60
C THR A 12 0.60 -25.18 2.42
N ARG A 13 0.20 -24.32 1.47
CA ARG A 13 1.03 -24.00 0.29
C ARG A 13 2.27 -23.19 0.65
N TRP A 14 2.12 -22.19 1.51
CA TRP A 14 3.25 -21.44 2.06
C TRP A 14 3.79 -22.05 3.36
N GLN A 15 3.22 -23.19 3.79
CA GLN A 15 3.89 -24.04 4.75
C GLN A 15 5.04 -24.79 4.06
N THR A 16 6.22 -24.35 4.40
CA THR A 16 7.01 -25.24 5.24
C THR A 16 7.23 -24.47 6.52
N SER A 17 6.75 -25.01 7.65
CA SER A 17 7.02 -24.57 9.04
C SER A 17 8.19 -23.60 9.06
N PHE A 18 7.96 -22.30 9.32
CA PHE A 18 8.88 -21.18 9.07
C PHE A 18 10.23 -21.58 8.42
N PRO A 19 10.67 -21.07 7.25
CA PRO A 19 11.72 -21.64 6.35
C PRO A 19 13.09 -22.13 6.90
N TRP A 20 13.28 -22.17 8.21
CA TRP A 20 14.41 -22.57 9.04
C TRP A 20 13.98 -23.20 10.39
N THR A 21 12.85 -23.91 10.48
CA THR A 21 12.54 -24.69 11.70
C THR A 21 13.48 -25.89 11.84
N PRO A 22 14.04 -26.15 13.04
CA PRO A 22 14.70 -27.41 13.34
C PRO A 22 13.69 -28.56 13.18
N ALA A 23 14.13 -29.67 12.59
CA ALA A 23 13.31 -30.85 12.37
C ALA A 23 12.54 -31.25 13.65
N VAL A 24 11.22 -31.39 13.53
CA VAL A 24 10.41 -32.06 14.55
C VAL A 24 10.95 -33.50 14.66
N ALA A 25 11.38 -33.89 15.85
CA ALA A 25 11.82 -35.27 16.11
C ALA A 25 10.67 -36.23 15.76
N PRO A 26 10.95 -37.39 15.14
CA PRO A 26 9.89 -38.30 14.72
C PRO A 26 9.08 -38.76 15.94
N ASP A 27 7.76 -38.70 15.80
CA ASP A 27 6.79 -39.19 16.77
C ASP A 27 7.19 -40.60 17.23
N SER A 28 7.36 -40.75 18.54
CA SER A 28 7.45 -42.07 19.16
C SER A 28 6.04 -42.68 19.16
N PRO A 29 5.93 -44.00 18.95
CA PRO A 29 4.66 -44.63 18.59
C PRO A 29 3.67 -44.58 19.77
N SER A 30 2.41 -44.34 19.39
CA SER A 30 1.21 -44.41 20.21
C SER A 30 1.10 -45.70 21.02
N ASP A 31 0.74 -45.57 22.30
CA ASP A 31 0.11 -46.63 23.08
C ASP A 31 -1.36 -46.25 23.31
N PRO A 32 -2.34 -47.19 23.17
CA PRO A 32 -3.75 -46.87 23.17
C PRO A 32 -4.37 -47.08 24.55
N GLY A 33 -5.11 -46.08 25.05
CA GLY A 33 -6.01 -46.27 26.19
C GLY A 33 -6.11 -45.03 27.07
N ASP A 34 -7.16 -44.24 26.86
CA ASP A 34 -8.20 -44.00 27.87
C ASP A 34 -9.16 -42.88 27.40
N ASP A 35 -10.45 -43.16 27.56
CA ASP A 35 -11.61 -42.35 27.14
C ASP A 35 -11.68 -40.95 27.81
N PRO A 36 -12.42 -39.98 27.20
CA PRO A 36 -12.42 -38.59 27.63
C PRO A 36 -13.53 -38.29 28.66
N PRO A 37 -13.37 -37.31 29.57
CA PRO A 37 -14.51 -36.72 30.26
C PRO A 37 -15.02 -35.49 29.49
N THR A 38 -16.16 -35.70 28.83
CA THR A 38 -17.37 -34.86 28.82
C THR A 38 -17.25 -33.33 28.98
N ALA A 39 -17.82 -32.67 27.98
CA ALA A 39 -18.14 -31.26 27.87
C ALA A 39 -18.85 -30.64 29.09
N ALA A 40 -18.39 -29.46 29.50
CA ALA A 40 -19.15 -28.52 30.29
C ALA A 40 -19.46 -27.28 29.42
N ALA A 41 -20.69 -27.24 28.93
CA ALA A 41 -21.34 -26.05 28.39
C ALA A 41 -21.64 -25.08 29.53
N TRP A 42 -21.39 -23.78 29.36
CA TRP A 42 -22.05 -22.71 30.15
C TRP A 42 -22.64 -21.64 29.22
N PRO A 43 -23.74 -21.00 29.65
CA PRO A 43 -24.78 -20.52 28.76
C PRO A 43 -24.72 -19.02 28.47
N LEU A 44 -25.25 -18.67 27.29
CA LEU A 44 -25.70 -17.34 26.93
C LEU A 44 -26.88 -16.91 27.84
N SER A 45 -26.80 -15.72 28.43
CA SER A 45 -27.98 -15.00 28.90
C SER A 45 -27.87 -13.52 28.58
N CYS A 46 -28.74 -13.06 27.68
CA CYS A 46 -28.97 -11.66 27.35
C CYS A 46 -30.03 -11.04 28.28
N GLY A 47 -29.87 -9.75 28.56
CA GLY A 47 -30.96 -8.79 28.85
C GLY A 47 -30.74 -7.89 30.07
N PRO A 48 -31.42 -6.73 30.19
CA PRO A 48 -31.74 -5.73 29.16
C PRO A 48 -31.27 -4.29 29.56
N VAL A 49 -31.39 -3.38 28.59
CA VAL A 49 -31.06 -1.93 28.66
C VAL A 49 -32.04 -1.16 29.54
N LEU A 50 -31.57 -0.20 30.35
CA LEU A 50 -32.31 0.99 30.79
C LEU A 50 -31.40 2.23 30.86
N HIS A 51 -31.93 3.34 30.34
CA HIS A 51 -31.32 4.68 30.23
C HIS A 51 -31.29 5.48 31.54
N GLY A 52 -30.33 6.41 31.67
CA GLY A 52 -30.54 7.68 32.38
C GLY A 52 -29.29 8.34 33.00
N PRO A 53 -29.13 9.68 32.97
CA PRO A 53 -27.82 10.37 32.94
C PRO A 53 -27.41 11.03 34.27
N GLN A 54 -26.11 11.36 34.44
CA GLN A 54 -25.59 12.68 34.90
C GLN A 54 -24.08 12.68 35.21
N ASP A 55 -23.49 13.86 34.99
CA ASP A 55 -22.09 14.25 35.12
C ASP A 55 -21.45 14.09 36.52
N SER A 56 -20.14 13.84 36.58
CA SER A 56 -19.17 14.71 37.30
C SER A 56 -17.75 14.11 37.41
N VAL A 57 -16.79 14.89 36.92
CA VAL A 57 -15.48 15.26 37.48
C VAL A 57 -14.78 14.29 38.48
N GLY A 58 -13.63 13.77 38.06
CA GLY A 58 -12.40 13.71 38.87
C GLY A 58 -12.19 12.52 39.83
N ALA A 59 -11.46 11.49 39.35
CA ALA A 59 -10.49 10.74 40.17
C ALA A 59 -9.54 9.94 39.25
N VAL A 60 -8.24 10.23 39.34
CA VAL A 60 -7.18 9.38 38.78
C VAL A 60 -7.09 8.16 39.67
N ALA A 61 -7.64 7.03 39.22
CA ALA A 61 -7.49 5.76 39.92
C ALA A 61 -6.04 5.27 39.76
N ALA A 62 -5.35 5.11 40.89
CA ALA A 62 -4.05 4.44 40.95
C ALA A 62 -4.22 3.00 40.45
N PHE A 63 -3.45 2.64 39.42
CA PHE A 63 -3.43 1.29 38.86
C PHE A 63 -2.86 0.31 39.89
N THR A 64 -3.62 -0.73 40.20
CA THR A 64 -3.14 -1.91 40.94
C THR A 64 -3.19 -3.08 39.95
N PRO A 65 -2.05 -3.72 39.63
CA PRO A 65 -2.04 -4.81 38.66
C PRO A 65 -2.75 -6.05 39.22
N PRO A 66 -3.44 -6.84 38.38
CA PRO A 66 -4.02 -8.11 38.81
C PRO A 66 -2.89 -9.10 39.12
N ALA A 67 -3.02 -9.75 40.27
CA ALA A 67 -2.09 -10.75 40.75
C ALA A 67 -2.22 -12.05 39.94
N ASP A 68 -1.15 -12.32 39.19
CA ASP A 68 -0.48 -13.62 39.03
C ASP A 68 -0.95 -14.60 37.94
N ARG A 69 -0.01 -14.98 37.05
CA ARG A 69 0.67 -16.30 37.07
C ARG A 69 1.72 -16.39 35.94
N ASN A 70 3.01 -16.44 36.32
CA ASN A 70 4.23 -16.72 35.54
C ASN A 70 5.02 -15.57 34.87
N ALA A 71 4.77 -14.30 35.18
CA ALA A 71 5.73 -13.23 34.84
C ALA A 71 6.73 -13.05 35.99
N ALA A 72 8.03 -13.02 35.68
CA ALA A 72 9.04 -12.63 36.67
C ALA A 72 8.68 -11.23 37.23
N PRO A 73 8.56 -11.05 38.56
CA PRO A 73 7.86 -9.92 39.17
C PRO A 73 8.52 -8.54 39.02
N ASP A 74 9.55 -8.37 38.18
CA ASP A 74 10.30 -7.12 37.98
C ASP A 74 10.66 -6.83 36.50
N ALA A 75 10.08 -7.55 35.53
CA ALA A 75 10.43 -7.35 34.12
C ALA A 75 9.82 -6.05 33.56
N ASP A 76 10.66 -5.08 33.19
CA ASP A 76 10.23 -3.90 32.44
C ASP A 76 9.59 -4.38 31.11
N PRO A 77 8.32 -4.07 30.82
CA PRO A 77 7.62 -4.58 29.62
C PRO A 77 8.20 -4.07 28.30
N ARG A 78 9.13 -3.11 28.38
CA ARG A 78 9.93 -2.63 27.25
C ARG A 78 11.23 -3.40 27.05
N SER A 79 11.56 -4.34 27.95
CA SER A 79 12.82 -5.07 27.92
C SER A 79 12.69 -6.32 27.06
N PHE A 80 13.56 -6.42 26.06
CA PHE A 80 13.69 -7.58 25.19
C PHE A 80 14.91 -8.42 25.57
N ALA A 81 15.51 -8.13 26.72
CA ALA A 81 16.76 -8.74 27.17
C ALA A 81 16.71 -10.27 27.19
N GLN A 82 15.55 -10.85 27.49
CA GLN A 82 15.35 -12.31 27.50
C GLN A 82 15.48 -12.93 26.10
N LEU A 83 15.24 -12.15 25.04
CA LEU A 83 15.30 -12.62 23.66
C LEU A 83 16.72 -12.53 23.09
N ILE A 84 17.60 -11.73 23.70
CA ILE A 84 18.98 -11.47 23.25
C ILE A 84 19.89 -12.65 23.63
N GLU A 85 20.50 -13.31 22.64
CA GLU A 85 21.45 -14.40 22.90
C GLU A 85 22.81 -13.87 23.34
N TRP A 86 23.24 -12.74 22.79
CA TRP A 86 24.49 -12.11 23.17
C TRP A 86 24.28 -10.64 23.55
N SER A 87 24.37 -10.38 24.86
CA SER A 87 24.15 -9.04 25.40
C SER A 87 25.30 -8.11 25.04
N LEU A 88 25.00 -7.05 24.29
CA LEU A 88 25.91 -5.91 24.17
C LEU A 88 25.91 -5.12 25.49
N PRO A 89 27.08 -4.77 26.04
CA PRO A 89 27.17 -3.89 27.20
C PRO A 89 26.45 -2.56 26.96
N PRO A 90 25.80 -1.97 27.99
CA PRO A 90 25.17 -0.66 27.87
C PRO A 90 26.12 0.39 27.28
N GLY A 91 25.72 1.03 26.19
CA GLY A 91 26.49 2.06 25.49
C GLY A 91 27.19 1.57 24.23
N LEU A 92 27.19 0.25 23.97
CA LEU A 92 27.71 -0.33 22.73
C LEU A 92 26.60 -0.67 21.72
N GLU A 93 25.33 -0.51 22.09
CA GLU A 93 24.23 -0.62 21.14
C GLU A 93 24.32 0.43 20.01
N PRO A 94 23.88 0.10 18.79
CA PRO A 94 23.95 1.02 17.65
C PRO A 94 23.26 2.38 17.87
N ASN A 95 22.22 2.43 18.70
CA ASN A 95 21.50 3.66 19.06
C ASN A 95 22.00 4.33 20.36
N ALA A 96 23.14 3.91 20.94
CA ALA A 96 23.63 4.39 22.24
C ALA A 96 23.77 5.92 22.32
N ARG A 97 24.31 6.53 21.26
CA ARG A 97 24.47 7.99 21.17
C ARG A 97 23.13 8.72 21.17
N LEU A 98 22.11 8.14 20.54
CA LEU A 98 20.76 8.71 20.52
C LEU A 98 20.15 8.67 21.93
N ILE A 99 20.31 7.55 22.64
CA ILE A 99 19.84 7.38 24.02
C ILE A 99 20.54 8.37 24.95
N HIS A 100 21.86 8.49 24.84
CA HIS A 100 22.63 9.48 25.59
C HIS A 100 22.10 10.90 25.33
N ASN A 101 21.89 11.27 24.07
CA ASN A 101 21.39 12.60 23.70
C ASN A 101 19.95 12.85 24.17
N PHE A 102 19.08 11.83 24.16
CA PHE A 102 17.73 11.94 24.69
C PHE A 102 17.73 12.25 26.18
N ASN A 103 18.58 11.54 26.94
CA ASN A 103 18.70 11.70 28.38
C ASN A 103 19.36 13.03 28.81
N HIS A 104 20.22 13.63 27.96
CA HIS A 104 21.03 14.80 28.33
C HIS A 104 20.72 16.12 27.58
N CYS A 105 20.24 16.08 26.33
CA CYS A 105 20.27 17.23 25.42
C CYS A 105 18.99 17.48 24.58
N GLY A 106 17.87 16.83 24.89
CA GLY A 106 16.55 17.30 24.41
C GLY A 106 16.04 16.72 23.08
N ALA A 107 16.27 15.44 22.79
CA ALA A 107 15.54 14.76 21.70
C ALA A 107 14.07 14.47 22.10
N ASP A 108 13.14 14.48 21.14
CA ASP A 108 11.75 14.05 21.34
C ASP A 108 11.65 12.51 21.40
N ALA A 109 10.78 11.97 22.25
CA ALA A 109 10.54 10.53 22.37
C ALA A 109 10.12 9.89 21.03
N ASP A 110 9.27 10.56 20.25
CA ASP A 110 8.86 10.10 18.92
C ASP A 110 10.05 10.09 17.94
N LYS A 111 10.93 11.10 18.03
CA LYS A 111 12.17 11.15 17.26
C LYS A 111 13.11 10.01 17.66
N VAL A 112 13.18 9.65 18.94
CA VAL A 112 13.98 8.50 19.40
C VAL A 112 13.46 7.19 18.84
N GLN A 113 12.14 6.96 18.85
CA GLN A 113 11.54 5.77 18.24
C GLN A 113 11.85 5.71 16.74
N LYS A 114 11.61 6.79 16.00
CA LYS A 114 11.84 6.85 14.55
C LYS A 114 13.31 6.60 14.17
N VAL A 115 14.23 7.27 14.85
CA VAL A 115 15.67 7.11 14.57
C VAL A 115 16.14 5.71 15.00
N THR A 116 15.63 5.16 16.10
CA THR A 116 15.92 3.77 16.51
C THR A 116 15.44 2.78 15.46
N SER A 117 14.23 2.92 14.94
CA SER A 117 13.70 2.12 13.84
C SER A 117 14.57 2.18 12.58
N ILE A 118 15.09 3.37 12.23
CA ILE A 118 16.02 3.53 11.10
C ILE A 118 17.35 2.80 11.36
N VAL A 119 17.89 2.93 12.57
CA VAL A 119 19.13 2.25 12.96
C VAL A 119 18.95 0.73 12.93
N MET A 120 17.82 0.21 13.43
CA MET A 120 17.49 -1.22 13.38
C MET A 120 17.46 -1.76 11.95
N ARG A 121 16.94 -1.00 10.98
CA ARG A 121 16.99 -1.39 9.56
C ARG A 121 18.42 -1.49 9.02
N GLN A 122 19.34 -0.69 9.56
CA GLN A 122 20.74 -0.66 9.14
C GLN A 122 21.58 -1.79 9.77
N CYS A 123 21.12 -2.40 10.85
CA CYS A 123 21.77 -3.57 11.46
C CYS A 123 21.77 -4.82 10.56
N GLY A 124 20.98 -4.82 9.48
CA GLY A 124 20.90 -5.95 8.55
C GLY A 124 20.48 -7.24 9.26
N LYS A 125 21.16 -8.35 8.98
CA LYS A 125 20.83 -9.67 9.56
C LYS A 125 21.27 -9.84 11.03
N ASN A 126 21.87 -8.84 11.65
CA ASN A 126 22.32 -8.89 13.04
C ASN A 126 21.16 -8.64 14.01
N TRP A 127 20.29 -9.65 14.16
CA TRP A 127 19.11 -9.55 15.03
C TRP A 127 19.46 -9.24 16.50
N ASN A 128 20.62 -9.67 17.02
CA ASN A 128 21.09 -9.29 18.38
C ASN A 128 21.29 -7.77 18.50
N GLU A 129 21.86 -7.11 17.49
CA GLU A 129 22.02 -5.66 17.48
C GLU A 129 20.66 -4.95 17.38
N VAL A 130 19.74 -5.51 16.59
CA VAL A 130 18.34 -5.04 16.49
C VAL A 130 17.64 -5.11 17.85
N LEU A 131 17.65 -6.27 18.50
CA LEU A 131 17.02 -6.45 19.81
C LEU A 131 17.71 -5.63 20.90
N ALA A 132 19.04 -5.46 20.82
CA ALA A 132 19.76 -4.56 21.73
C ALA A 132 19.33 -3.10 21.55
N CYS A 133 19.08 -2.64 20.31
CA CYS A 133 18.54 -1.30 20.07
C CYS A 133 17.17 -1.11 20.73
N VAL A 134 16.31 -2.12 20.66
CA VAL A 134 14.97 -2.08 21.27
C VAL A 134 15.07 -2.16 22.79
N ASP A 135 15.84 -3.10 23.35
CA ASP A 135 16.04 -3.24 24.79
C ASP A 135 16.64 -1.97 25.40
N ALA A 136 17.54 -1.31 24.67
CA ALA A 136 18.15 -0.06 25.11
C ALA A 136 17.12 1.10 25.28
N LEU A 137 15.95 1.03 24.65
CA LEU A 137 14.87 2.01 24.86
C LEU A 137 14.40 2.06 26.31
N LYS A 138 14.55 0.98 27.10
CA LYS A 138 14.23 0.98 28.55
C LYS A 138 15.07 2.00 29.35
N ARG A 139 16.24 2.38 28.81
CA ARG A 139 17.17 3.39 29.37
C ARG A 139 16.85 4.82 28.92
N CYS A 140 15.91 5.01 27.99
CA CYS A 140 15.40 6.34 27.63
C CYS A 140 14.40 6.81 28.70
N ARG A 141 14.93 7.35 29.79
CA ARG A 141 14.15 7.89 30.91
C ARG A 141 14.70 9.27 31.27
N ARG A 142 13.85 10.30 31.16
CA ARG A 142 14.20 11.64 31.61
C ARG A 142 13.04 12.25 32.38
N ARG A 143 13.34 13.20 33.26
CA ARG A 143 12.32 13.96 33.98
C ARG A 143 12.13 15.30 33.29
N ASP A 144 10.92 15.57 32.81
CA ASP A 144 10.61 16.85 32.21
C ASP A 144 10.78 17.97 33.24
N ARG A 145 11.49 19.05 32.84
CA ARG A 145 11.90 20.12 33.75
C ARG A 145 10.72 20.99 34.20
N GLN A 146 9.64 21.08 33.40
CA GLN A 146 8.51 21.98 33.66
C GLN A 146 7.36 21.26 34.37
N THR A 147 7.01 20.06 33.91
CA THR A 147 5.87 19.26 34.39
C THR A 147 6.25 18.25 35.47
N ARG A 148 7.56 18.02 35.72
CA ARG A 148 8.13 17.02 36.64
C ARG A 148 7.71 15.57 36.36
N ARG A 149 7.04 15.30 35.22
CA ARG A 149 6.66 13.96 34.77
C ARG A 149 7.87 13.22 34.20
N GLU A 150 7.88 11.90 34.35
CA GLU A 150 8.87 11.04 33.71
C GLU A 150 8.47 10.83 32.25
N GLU A 151 9.35 11.20 31.33
CA GLU A 151 9.22 10.89 29.92
C GLU A 151 10.00 9.61 29.63
N VAL A 152 9.27 8.64 29.11
CA VAL A 152 9.77 7.31 28.77
C VAL A 152 9.59 7.04 27.29
N VAL A 153 10.52 6.30 26.70
CA VAL A 153 10.36 5.79 25.33
C VAL A 153 9.96 4.32 25.40
N CYS A 154 8.89 3.97 24.70
CA CYS A 154 8.37 2.60 24.64
C CYS A 154 8.48 2.05 23.20
N PRO A 155 8.62 0.74 23.01
CA PRO A 155 8.44 0.12 21.69
C PRO A 155 7.02 0.34 21.21
N ASN A 156 6.85 0.57 19.91
CA ASN A 156 5.55 0.69 19.27
C ASN A 156 5.38 -0.35 18.14
N HIS A 157 4.26 -0.30 17.42
CA HIS A 157 3.98 -1.18 16.29
C HIS A 157 5.10 -1.19 15.24
N PHE A 158 5.75 -0.06 14.95
CA PHE A 158 6.90 0.00 14.04
C PHE A 158 8.13 -0.71 14.62
N THR A 159 8.42 -0.53 15.91
CA THR A 159 9.57 -1.17 16.56
C THR A 159 9.45 -2.69 16.49
N TYR A 160 8.28 -3.25 16.85
CA TYR A 160 8.03 -4.68 16.75
C TYR A 160 8.05 -5.17 15.31
N ALA A 161 7.40 -4.45 14.38
CA ALA A 161 7.34 -4.86 12.98
C ALA A 161 8.72 -4.92 12.31
N ILE A 162 9.58 -3.93 12.57
CA ILE A 162 10.96 -3.92 12.05
C ILE A 162 11.79 -5.02 12.70
N ALA A 163 11.64 -5.24 14.01
CA ALA A 163 12.35 -6.34 14.68
C ALA A 163 11.95 -7.71 14.10
N ILE A 164 10.65 -7.94 13.88
CA ILE A 164 10.11 -9.14 13.23
C ILE A 164 10.69 -9.30 11.82
N ALA A 165 10.62 -8.26 10.99
CA ALA A 165 11.15 -8.29 9.63
C ALA A 165 12.66 -8.59 9.59
N GLN A 166 13.46 -8.00 10.49
CA GLN A 166 14.89 -8.30 10.54
C GLN A 166 15.18 -9.73 11.03
N CYS A 167 14.38 -10.26 11.97
CA CYS A 167 14.50 -11.67 12.39
C CYS A 167 14.17 -12.63 11.23
N GLN A 168 13.17 -12.30 10.41
CA GLN A 168 12.89 -13.06 9.19
C GLN A 168 14.04 -12.99 8.17
N ARG A 169 14.62 -11.80 7.98
CA ARG A 169 15.82 -11.62 7.13
C ARG A 169 17.03 -12.43 7.59
N ALA A 170 17.15 -12.61 8.90
CA ALA A 170 18.18 -13.43 9.54
C ALA A 170 17.87 -14.93 9.51
N GLY A 171 16.67 -15.33 9.11
CA GLY A 171 16.25 -16.73 9.14
C GLY A 171 16.01 -17.24 10.56
N ARG A 172 15.41 -16.42 11.44
CA ARG A 172 15.19 -16.72 12.87
C ARG A 172 13.72 -16.64 13.23
N ALA A 173 13.03 -17.77 13.16
CA ALA A 173 11.57 -17.87 13.30
C ALA A 173 11.16 -18.12 14.71
N ASP A 174 11.96 -18.92 15.40
CA ASP A 174 11.97 -18.99 16.84
C ASP A 174 11.91 -17.57 17.44
N LYS A 175 12.75 -16.65 16.93
CA LYS A 175 12.73 -15.25 17.36
C LYS A 175 11.53 -14.44 16.90
N VAL A 176 10.96 -14.73 15.73
CA VAL A 176 9.70 -14.11 15.30
C VAL A 176 8.56 -14.51 16.24
N SER A 177 8.41 -15.81 16.54
CA SER A 177 7.43 -16.32 17.50
C SER A 177 7.66 -15.72 18.89
N GLU A 178 8.89 -15.73 19.40
CA GLU A 178 9.21 -15.12 20.69
C GLU A 178 8.88 -13.62 20.74
N LEU A 179 9.10 -12.87 19.66
CA LEU A 179 8.73 -11.45 19.57
C LEU A 179 7.22 -11.23 19.55
N LEU A 180 6.47 -12.10 18.87
CA LEU A 180 5.01 -12.06 18.83
C LEU A 180 4.43 -12.42 20.20
N ASP A 181 4.96 -13.45 20.85
CA ASP A 181 4.58 -13.87 22.20
C ASP A 181 4.90 -12.78 23.23
N HIS A 182 6.09 -12.16 23.11
CA HIS A 182 6.47 -11.02 23.93
C HIS A 182 5.49 -9.86 23.76
N LEU A 183 5.10 -9.55 22.51
CA LEU A 183 4.12 -8.50 22.23
C LEU A 183 2.74 -8.83 22.86
N LEU A 184 2.30 -10.07 22.78
CA LEU A 184 1.03 -10.52 23.36
C LEU A 184 1.02 -10.42 24.89
N GLN A 185 2.11 -10.80 25.54
CA GLN A 185 2.21 -10.85 26.99
C GLN A 185 2.47 -9.46 27.60
N ASN A 186 3.41 -8.70 27.02
CA ASN A 186 3.91 -7.45 27.61
C ASN A 186 3.33 -6.20 26.96
N GLY A 187 2.86 -6.27 25.70
CA GLY A 187 2.26 -5.14 24.98
C GLY A 187 1.13 -4.42 25.72
N PRO A 188 0.17 -5.13 26.36
CA PRO A 188 -0.92 -4.50 27.11
C PRO A 188 -0.47 -3.69 28.34
N SER A 189 0.75 -3.95 28.83
CA SER A 189 1.31 -3.29 30.02
C SER A 189 2.17 -2.06 29.70
N LEU A 190 2.33 -1.73 28.41
CA LEU A 190 3.01 -0.50 27.99
C LEU A 190 2.14 0.75 28.29
N PRO A 191 2.75 1.93 28.53
CA PRO A 191 2.04 3.19 28.74
C PRO A 191 1.03 3.54 27.62
N ASP A 192 1.40 3.22 26.38
CA ASP A 192 0.49 3.16 25.24
C ASP A 192 0.29 1.68 24.88
N PRO A 193 -0.81 1.05 25.34
CA PRO A 193 -1.01 -0.39 25.19
C PRO A 193 -0.94 -0.81 23.72
N LEU A 194 -0.09 -1.80 23.45
CA LEU A 194 0.10 -2.35 22.11
C LEU A 194 -0.47 -3.76 22.07
N PHE A 195 -1.28 -4.05 21.06
CA PHE A 195 -1.84 -5.37 20.84
C PHE A 195 -1.29 -5.97 19.55
N LEU A 196 -1.31 -7.30 19.46
CA LEU A 196 -1.00 -7.98 18.22
C LEU A 196 -2.14 -7.75 17.21
N GLU A 197 -1.97 -6.71 16.41
CA GLU A 197 -2.94 -6.28 15.42
C GLU A 197 -2.34 -6.34 14.01
N THR A 198 -3.22 -6.29 13.00
CA THR A 198 -2.88 -6.27 11.57
C THR A 198 -1.79 -5.25 11.18
N PRO A 199 -1.65 -4.05 11.79
CA PRO A 199 -0.58 -3.11 11.45
C PRO A 199 0.83 -3.66 11.63
N VAL A 200 1.10 -4.47 12.67
CA VAL A 200 2.44 -5.03 12.92
C VAL A 200 2.87 -5.93 11.75
N TYR A 201 1.97 -6.84 11.34
CA TYR A 201 2.18 -7.71 10.18
C TYR A 201 2.26 -6.92 8.89
N SER A 202 1.39 -5.92 8.70
CA SER A 202 1.36 -5.13 7.47
C SER A 202 2.67 -4.36 7.24
N ILE A 203 3.25 -3.81 8.32
CA ILE A 203 4.56 -3.15 8.26
C ILE A 203 5.65 -4.19 8.01
N ALA A 204 5.67 -5.31 8.75
CA ALA A 204 6.72 -6.32 8.59
C ALA A 204 6.72 -6.93 7.17
N ILE A 205 5.55 -7.18 6.59
CA ILE A 205 5.37 -7.63 5.20
C ILE A 205 5.85 -6.55 4.22
N SER A 206 5.49 -5.28 4.45
CA SER A 206 5.94 -4.17 3.59
C SER A 206 7.46 -3.94 3.66
N GLU A 207 8.10 -4.20 4.80
CA GLU A 207 9.56 -4.17 4.90
C GLU A 207 10.23 -5.28 4.07
N CYS A 208 9.58 -6.45 3.91
CA CYS A 208 10.07 -7.53 3.05
C CYS A 208 10.01 -7.17 1.55
N GLU A 209 9.11 -6.25 1.18
CA GLU A 209 8.94 -5.75 -0.19
C GLU A 209 10.20 -5.05 -0.73
N ALA A 210 10.96 -4.38 0.15
CA ALA A 210 12.17 -3.66 -0.23
C ALA A 210 13.27 -4.59 -0.76
N ASP A 211 13.34 -5.81 -0.22
CA ASP A 211 14.34 -6.82 -0.55
C ASP A 211 13.80 -7.93 -1.49
N GLY A 212 12.56 -7.81 -1.97
CA GLY A 212 11.93 -8.82 -2.83
C GLY A 212 11.75 -10.20 -2.16
N ARG A 213 11.69 -10.24 -0.82
CA ARG A 213 11.65 -11.49 -0.05
C ARG A 213 10.24 -12.04 0.09
N ALA A 214 9.72 -12.59 -1.01
CA ALA A 214 8.36 -13.10 -1.06
C ALA A 214 8.10 -14.25 -0.08
N ASP A 215 9.05 -15.17 0.15
CA ASP A 215 8.86 -16.28 1.09
C ASP A 215 8.58 -15.81 2.53
N ASP A 216 9.31 -14.79 3.00
CA ASP A 216 9.10 -14.21 4.34
C ASP A 216 7.74 -13.52 4.46
N ALA A 217 7.41 -12.72 3.45
CA ALA A 217 6.16 -11.98 3.39
C ALA A 217 4.97 -12.93 3.41
N LEU A 218 5.04 -14.02 2.63
CA LEU A 218 4.02 -15.05 2.57
C LEU A 218 3.95 -15.84 3.88
N ALA A 219 5.08 -16.13 4.52
CA ALA A 219 5.10 -16.79 5.83
C ALA A 219 4.46 -15.93 6.93
N LEU A 220 4.71 -14.62 6.98
CA LEU A 220 4.00 -13.71 7.90
C LEU A 220 2.52 -13.62 7.60
N PHE A 221 2.17 -13.57 6.31
CA PHE A 221 0.79 -13.48 5.88
C PHE A 221 0.01 -14.73 6.31
N ASP A 222 0.57 -15.91 6.08
CA ASP A 222 0.00 -17.20 6.51
C ASP A 222 -0.12 -17.27 8.04
N HIS A 223 0.92 -16.83 8.78
CA HIS A 223 0.87 -16.76 10.24
C HIS A 223 -0.28 -15.85 10.74
N LEU A 224 -0.44 -14.66 10.15
CA LEU A 224 -1.55 -13.77 10.49
C LEU A 224 -2.90 -14.42 10.16
N LEU A 225 -3.03 -15.04 8.99
CA LEU A 225 -4.29 -15.63 8.54
C LEU A 225 -4.75 -16.77 9.47
N ARG A 226 -3.81 -17.58 9.98
CA ARG A 226 -4.07 -18.74 10.84
C ARG A 226 -4.24 -18.38 12.30
N HIS A 227 -3.26 -17.66 12.85
CA HIS A 227 -3.15 -17.45 14.29
C HIS A 227 -3.64 -16.06 14.72
N GLY A 228 -3.71 -15.10 13.81
CA GLY A 228 -4.28 -13.78 14.09
C GLY A 228 -5.63 -13.87 14.79
N PRO A 229 -6.62 -14.61 14.25
CA PRO A 229 -7.93 -14.78 14.86
C PRO A 229 -7.90 -15.39 16.26
N ASP A 230 -6.96 -16.30 16.55
CA ASP A 230 -6.79 -16.95 17.87
C ASP A 230 -6.35 -15.94 18.92
N TYR A 231 -5.44 -15.03 18.56
CA TYR A 231 -4.92 -13.99 19.46
C TYR A 231 -5.93 -12.86 19.68
N ARG A 232 -6.60 -12.42 18.61
CA ARG A 232 -7.62 -11.38 18.65
C ARG A 232 -8.65 -11.64 17.55
N PRO A 233 -9.96 -11.68 17.89
CA PRO A 233 -11.02 -11.91 16.89
C PRO A 233 -11.06 -10.88 15.74
N GLN A 234 -10.42 -9.71 15.91
CA GLN A 234 -10.32 -8.65 14.90
C GLN A 234 -9.02 -8.68 14.07
N ALA A 235 -8.05 -9.53 14.40
CA ALA A 235 -6.76 -9.60 13.73
C ALA A 235 -6.85 -10.44 12.44
N TRP A 236 -7.59 -9.90 11.46
CA TRP A 236 -7.70 -10.45 10.12
C TRP A 236 -6.85 -9.64 9.13
N PRO A 237 -6.30 -10.29 8.08
CA PRO A 237 -5.63 -9.56 7.00
C PRO A 237 -6.53 -8.47 6.42
N GLN A 238 -5.99 -7.27 6.27
CA GLN A 238 -6.69 -6.13 5.67
C GLN A 238 -6.12 -5.84 4.29
N ALA A 239 -6.79 -5.00 3.49
CA ALA A 239 -6.35 -4.66 2.13
C ALA A 239 -4.87 -4.21 2.08
N VAL A 240 -4.40 -3.47 3.09
CA VAL A 240 -2.99 -3.04 3.22
C VAL A 240 -2.04 -4.24 3.35
N THR A 241 -2.42 -5.25 4.14
CA THR A 241 -1.61 -6.47 4.34
C THR A 241 -1.50 -7.28 3.06
N TYR A 242 -2.62 -7.49 2.35
CA TYR A 242 -2.64 -8.13 1.05
C TYR A 242 -1.79 -7.35 0.04
N ASN A 243 -1.94 -6.03 0.01
CA ASN A 243 -1.19 -5.17 -0.89
C ASN A 243 0.33 -5.30 -0.66
N GLY A 244 0.80 -5.33 0.58
CA GLY A 244 2.21 -5.57 0.88
C GLY A 244 2.70 -6.94 0.40
N ALA A 245 1.91 -7.99 0.61
CA ALA A 245 2.26 -9.35 0.18
C ALA A 245 2.28 -9.48 -1.36
N ILE A 246 1.26 -8.94 -2.04
CA ILE A 246 1.16 -8.90 -3.51
C ILE A 246 2.31 -8.07 -4.10
N ALA A 247 2.62 -6.91 -3.51
CA ALA A 247 3.73 -6.06 -3.96
C ALA A 247 5.08 -6.80 -3.85
N THR A 248 5.27 -7.54 -2.76
CA THR A 248 6.49 -8.34 -2.55
C THR A 248 6.58 -9.47 -3.58
N CYS A 249 5.49 -10.21 -3.82
CA CYS A 249 5.43 -11.26 -4.83
C CYS A 249 5.68 -10.72 -6.25
N MET A 250 5.07 -9.57 -6.58
CA MET A 250 5.26 -8.87 -7.86
C MET A 250 6.72 -8.52 -8.09
N LYS A 251 7.42 -7.95 -7.10
CA LYS A 251 8.86 -7.63 -7.21
C LYS A 251 9.74 -8.87 -7.32
N ALA A 252 9.36 -9.96 -6.65
CA ALA A 252 10.06 -11.23 -6.71
C ALA A 252 9.79 -12.03 -8.00
N GLY A 253 8.90 -11.55 -8.88
CA GLY A 253 8.48 -12.29 -10.09
C GLY A 253 7.59 -13.51 -9.79
N ARG A 254 7.02 -13.62 -8.59
CA ARG A 254 6.14 -14.71 -8.16
C ARG A 254 4.69 -14.41 -8.52
N THR A 255 4.40 -14.42 -9.82
CA THR A 255 3.10 -14.02 -10.35
C THR A 255 1.96 -14.95 -9.90
N ASP A 256 2.20 -16.26 -9.76
CA ASP A 256 1.18 -17.20 -9.30
C ASP A 256 0.72 -16.92 -7.85
N ASP A 257 1.66 -16.64 -6.95
CA ASP A 257 1.32 -16.29 -5.56
C ASP A 257 0.60 -14.93 -5.48
N ALA A 258 1.00 -13.96 -6.31
CA ALA A 258 0.31 -12.67 -6.39
C ALA A 258 -1.15 -12.82 -6.85
N LEU A 259 -1.40 -13.69 -7.84
CA LEU A 259 -2.74 -14.02 -8.32
C LEU A 259 -3.56 -14.76 -7.26
N GLU A 260 -2.96 -15.72 -6.57
CA GLU A 260 -3.63 -16.46 -5.50
C GLU A 260 -4.06 -15.53 -4.36
N LEU A 261 -3.16 -14.64 -3.90
CA LEU A 261 -3.49 -13.62 -2.89
C LEU A 261 -4.60 -12.68 -3.36
N TYR A 262 -4.59 -12.26 -4.62
CA TYR A 262 -5.64 -11.43 -5.20
C TYR A 262 -7.00 -12.15 -5.21
N HIS A 263 -7.03 -13.41 -5.66
CA HIS A 263 -8.25 -14.20 -5.67
C HIS A 263 -8.76 -14.45 -4.25
N HIS A 264 -7.87 -14.77 -3.32
CA HIS A 264 -8.21 -14.97 -1.91
C HIS A 264 -8.78 -13.70 -1.27
N LEU A 265 -8.23 -12.51 -1.56
CA LEU A 265 -8.82 -11.24 -1.11
C LEU A 265 -10.23 -11.04 -1.67
N ARG A 266 -10.49 -11.45 -2.91
CA ARG A 266 -11.83 -11.30 -3.52
C ARG A 266 -12.86 -12.26 -2.95
N THR A 267 -12.48 -13.51 -2.69
CA THR A 267 -13.42 -14.55 -2.28
C THR A 267 -13.57 -14.64 -0.76
N CYS A 268 -12.46 -14.54 -0.03
CA CYS A 268 -12.43 -14.76 1.43
C CYS A 268 -12.41 -13.43 2.20
N GLY A 269 -11.77 -12.40 1.66
CA GLY A 269 -11.72 -11.06 2.27
C GLY A 269 -13.09 -10.52 2.73
N PRO A 270 -14.16 -10.60 1.91
CA PRO A 270 -15.49 -10.15 2.29
C PRO A 270 -16.14 -10.95 3.43
N LEU A 271 -15.66 -12.19 3.68
CA LEU A 271 -16.22 -13.10 4.68
C LEU A 271 -15.62 -12.91 6.08
N TYR A 272 -14.57 -12.09 6.21
CA TYR A 272 -13.95 -11.83 7.51
C TYR A 272 -14.84 -10.99 8.42
N PRO A 273 -14.75 -11.17 9.77
CA PRO A 273 -15.43 -10.32 10.74
C PRO A 273 -15.14 -8.83 10.54
N ARG A 274 -13.92 -8.51 10.10
CA ARG A 274 -13.54 -7.21 9.56
C ARG A 274 -13.26 -7.37 8.06
N PRO A 275 -14.25 -7.17 7.19
CA PRO A 275 -14.12 -7.48 5.78
C PRO A 275 -13.03 -6.65 5.10
N ALA A 276 -12.39 -7.25 4.11
CA ALA A 276 -11.41 -6.60 3.26
C ALA A 276 -11.82 -6.75 1.79
N TRP A 277 -11.58 -5.70 1.00
CA TRP A 277 -11.85 -5.69 -0.43
C TRP A 277 -10.63 -5.23 -1.21
N PRO A 278 -10.48 -5.64 -2.48
CA PRO A 278 -9.45 -5.13 -3.35
C PRO A 278 -9.56 -3.62 -3.53
N LEU A 279 -8.41 -2.94 -3.58
CA LEU A 279 -8.29 -1.53 -3.91
C LEU A 279 -7.74 -1.37 -5.34
N THR A 280 -7.87 -0.19 -5.97
CA THR A 280 -7.27 0.08 -7.30
C THR A 280 -5.80 -0.32 -7.36
N ILE A 281 -5.04 -0.06 -6.28
CA ILE A 281 -3.63 -0.47 -6.20
C ILE A 281 -3.45 -2.00 -6.21
N THR A 282 -4.36 -2.76 -5.60
CA THR A 282 -4.36 -4.24 -5.63
C THR A 282 -4.47 -4.75 -7.06
N TYR A 283 -5.43 -4.24 -7.83
CA TYR A 283 -5.59 -4.58 -9.24
C TYR A 283 -4.33 -4.22 -10.04
N ASN A 284 -3.82 -3.00 -9.87
CA ASN A 284 -2.63 -2.53 -10.59
C ASN A 284 -1.38 -3.38 -10.33
N MET A 285 -1.12 -3.75 -9.08
CA MET A 285 0.04 -4.60 -8.74
C MET A 285 -0.12 -6.01 -9.31
N THR A 286 -1.33 -6.58 -9.25
CA THR A 286 -1.61 -7.92 -9.79
C THR A 286 -1.50 -7.94 -11.33
N MET A 287 -2.05 -6.92 -12.00
CA MET A 287 -1.90 -6.72 -13.45
C MET A 287 -0.42 -6.56 -13.84
N THR A 288 0.34 -5.76 -13.09
CA THR A 288 1.77 -5.55 -13.34
C THR A 288 2.55 -6.85 -13.20
N ALA A 289 2.27 -7.66 -12.17
CA ALA A 289 2.87 -8.98 -11.99
C ALA A 289 2.58 -9.91 -13.19
N CYS A 290 1.35 -9.87 -13.74
CA CYS A 290 0.97 -10.64 -14.92
C CYS A 290 1.70 -10.15 -16.17
N VAL A 291 1.73 -8.83 -16.40
CA VAL A 291 2.44 -8.21 -17.53
C VAL A 291 3.93 -8.56 -17.51
N ASN A 292 4.58 -8.46 -16.35
CA ASN A 292 6.00 -8.80 -16.20
C ASN A 292 6.29 -10.28 -16.50
N ALA A 293 5.32 -11.16 -16.27
CA ALA A 293 5.40 -12.58 -16.60
C ALA A 293 4.91 -12.93 -18.03
N GLY A 294 4.52 -11.93 -18.84
CA GLY A 294 3.97 -12.14 -20.19
C GLY A 294 2.56 -12.73 -20.23
N ARG A 295 1.83 -12.72 -19.10
CA ARG A 295 0.47 -13.27 -18.95
C ARG A 295 -0.61 -12.22 -19.26
N ASP A 296 -0.57 -11.74 -20.50
CA ASP A 296 -1.36 -10.59 -20.97
C ASP A 296 -2.87 -10.81 -20.92
N ALA A 297 -3.33 -12.02 -21.24
CA ALA A 297 -4.75 -12.36 -21.18
C ALA A 297 -5.31 -12.24 -19.75
N GLU A 298 -4.53 -12.66 -18.75
CA GLU A 298 -4.93 -12.59 -17.33
C GLU A 298 -4.89 -11.16 -16.81
N ALA A 299 -3.87 -10.38 -17.19
CA ALA A 299 -3.82 -8.97 -16.87
C ALA A 299 -5.03 -8.19 -17.42
N LEU A 300 -5.48 -8.49 -18.65
CA LEU A 300 -6.71 -7.91 -19.20
C LEU A 300 -7.97 -8.40 -18.50
N ALA A 301 -8.02 -9.67 -18.08
CA ALA A 301 -9.15 -10.20 -17.32
C ALA A 301 -9.28 -9.49 -15.95
N ILE A 302 -8.17 -9.20 -15.29
CA ILE A 302 -8.14 -8.42 -14.04
C ILE A 302 -8.59 -6.96 -14.29
N LEU A 303 -8.20 -6.36 -15.42
CA LEU A 303 -8.70 -5.04 -15.81
C LEU A 303 -10.22 -5.06 -16.04
N ASP A 304 -10.73 -6.07 -16.75
CA ASP A 304 -12.18 -6.22 -16.96
C ASP A 304 -12.92 -6.38 -15.63
N GLN A 305 -12.36 -7.14 -14.69
CA GLN A 305 -12.91 -7.27 -13.34
C GLN A 305 -12.93 -5.93 -12.59
N LEU A 306 -11.88 -5.11 -12.71
CA LEU A 306 -11.88 -3.75 -12.13
C LEU A 306 -12.99 -2.88 -12.73
N LEU A 307 -13.20 -2.96 -14.04
CA LEU A 307 -14.21 -2.17 -14.74
C LEU A 307 -15.64 -2.63 -14.42
N GLN A 308 -15.84 -3.93 -14.23
CA GLN A 308 -17.16 -4.53 -14.00
C GLN A 308 -17.54 -4.53 -12.52
N ASP A 309 -16.69 -5.09 -11.66
CA ASP A 309 -17.00 -5.31 -10.24
C ASP A 309 -16.60 -4.12 -9.36
N GLY A 310 -15.60 -3.34 -9.78
CA GLY A 310 -15.02 -2.24 -9.00
C GLY A 310 -16.04 -1.19 -8.54
N PRO A 311 -16.95 -0.71 -9.42
CA PRO A 311 -17.99 0.26 -9.05
C PRO A 311 -18.97 -0.25 -7.98
N ASP A 312 -19.16 -1.57 -7.89
CA ASP A 312 -20.14 -2.24 -7.02
C ASP A 312 -19.55 -2.68 -5.66
N LEU A 313 -18.24 -2.50 -5.46
CA LEU A 313 -17.62 -2.78 -4.15
C LEU A 313 -18.14 -1.82 -3.07
N PRO A 314 -18.16 -2.24 -1.79
CA PRO A 314 -18.63 -1.39 -0.68
C PRO A 314 -17.88 -0.07 -0.54
N THR A 315 -16.59 -0.08 -0.88
CA THR A 315 -15.84 1.14 -1.22
C THR A 315 -15.56 1.08 -2.72
N PRO A 316 -16.30 1.84 -3.56
CA PRO A 316 -16.15 1.76 -5.00
C PRO A 316 -14.73 2.11 -5.44
N VAL A 317 -14.18 1.31 -6.34
CA VAL A 317 -12.85 1.50 -6.91
C VAL A 317 -12.95 1.67 -8.41
N TYR A 318 -12.04 2.46 -8.96
CA TYR A 318 -12.04 2.84 -10.38
C TYR A 318 -10.66 2.65 -10.98
N PRO A 319 -10.57 2.43 -12.30
CA PRO A 319 -9.30 2.46 -13.00
C PRO A 319 -8.64 3.83 -12.81
N ASP A 320 -7.33 3.80 -12.57
CA ASP A 320 -6.50 4.99 -12.58
C ASP A 320 -5.61 5.02 -13.83
N ILE A 321 -4.74 6.03 -13.93
CA ILE A 321 -3.85 6.14 -15.10
C ILE A 321 -2.88 4.96 -15.23
N VAL A 322 -2.55 4.25 -14.15
CA VAL A 322 -1.72 3.03 -14.23
C VAL A 322 -2.52 1.90 -14.83
N SER A 323 -3.75 1.67 -14.34
CA SER A 323 -4.66 0.66 -14.87
C SER A 323 -4.86 0.87 -16.38
N LEU A 324 -5.08 2.13 -16.78
CA LEU A 324 -5.25 2.52 -18.16
C LEU A 324 -3.99 2.26 -19.00
N CYS A 325 -2.82 2.72 -18.54
CA CYS A 325 -1.56 2.53 -19.28
C CYS A 325 -1.21 1.06 -19.46
N LEU A 326 -1.39 0.23 -18.42
CA LEU A 326 -1.19 -1.22 -18.51
C LEU A 326 -2.16 -1.83 -19.53
N GLY A 327 -3.44 -1.48 -19.47
CA GLY A 327 -4.45 -1.96 -20.43
C GLY A 327 -4.11 -1.57 -21.87
N LEU A 328 -3.67 -0.34 -22.12
CA LEU A 328 -3.29 0.15 -23.45
C LEU A 328 -2.06 -0.59 -24.00
N GLU A 329 -1.08 -0.86 -23.15
CA GLU A 329 0.12 -1.62 -23.51
C GLU A 329 -0.21 -3.07 -23.87
N ILE A 330 -1.06 -3.72 -23.08
CA ILE A 330 -1.46 -5.11 -23.34
C ILE A 330 -2.33 -5.20 -24.60
N CYS A 331 -3.30 -4.29 -24.77
CA CYS A 331 -4.13 -4.23 -25.98
C CYS A 331 -3.29 -4.02 -27.24
N GLU A 332 -2.19 -3.26 -27.12
CA GLU A 332 -1.26 -3.10 -28.24
C GLU A 332 -0.52 -4.41 -28.56
N ARG A 333 0.05 -5.08 -27.55
CA ARG A 333 0.77 -6.36 -27.74
C ARG A 333 -0.12 -7.45 -28.32
N LEU A 334 -1.42 -7.42 -28.01
CA LEU A 334 -2.42 -8.35 -28.53
C LEU A 334 -3.14 -7.85 -29.80
N GLU A 335 -2.72 -6.71 -30.36
CA GLU A 335 -3.32 -6.09 -31.56
C GLU A 335 -4.84 -5.81 -31.46
N ARG A 336 -5.37 -5.60 -30.25
CA ARG A 336 -6.79 -5.33 -29.97
C ARG A 336 -7.10 -3.83 -30.04
N LEU A 337 -7.06 -3.27 -31.25
CA LEU A 337 -7.19 -1.82 -31.49
C LEU A 337 -8.54 -1.24 -31.04
N ASP A 338 -9.65 -1.94 -31.26
CA ASP A 338 -10.98 -1.46 -30.84
C ASP A 338 -11.06 -1.27 -29.32
N ARG A 339 -10.46 -2.21 -28.58
CA ARG A 339 -10.40 -2.15 -27.12
C ARG A 339 -9.46 -1.04 -26.65
N GLN A 340 -8.37 -0.79 -27.36
CA GLN A 340 -7.49 0.34 -27.09
C GLN A 340 -8.25 1.67 -27.22
N THR A 341 -9.04 1.83 -28.29
CA THR A 341 -9.91 3.00 -28.50
C THR A 341 -10.93 3.14 -27.37
N GLY A 342 -11.62 2.05 -27.02
CA GLY A 342 -12.59 2.03 -25.92
C GLY A 342 -11.99 2.40 -24.55
N LEU A 343 -10.74 2.01 -24.28
CA LEU A 343 -10.03 2.41 -23.07
C LEU A 343 -9.72 3.92 -23.03
N ILE A 344 -9.35 4.52 -24.16
CA ILE A 344 -9.17 5.98 -24.27
C ILE A 344 -10.51 6.70 -24.06
N ASP A 345 -11.58 6.20 -24.68
CA ASP A 345 -12.92 6.76 -24.51
C ASP A 345 -13.39 6.70 -23.06
N LEU A 346 -13.15 5.57 -22.38
CA LEU A 346 -13.40 5.42 -20.95
C LEU A 346 -12.59 6.44 -20.14
N GLY A 347 -11.31 6.63 -20.46
CA GLY A 347 -10.44 7.61 -19.79
C GLY A 347 -10.95 9.05 -19.93
N ILE A 348 -11.56 9.40 -21.06
CA ILE A 348 -12.15 10.73 -21.33
C ILE A 348 -13.52 10.89 -20.65
N ALA A 349 -14.41 9.92 -20.85
CA ALA A 349 -15.79 9.97 -20.38
C ALA A 349 -15.88 9.83 -18.86
N GLY A 350 -15.01 8.99 -18.28
CA GLY A 350 -15.13 8.50 -16.92
C GLY A 350 -16.33 7.57 -16.77
N GLU A 351 -16.67 7.29 -15.52
CA GLU A 351 -17.81 6.45 -15.16
C GLU A 351 -19.09 7.28 -15.21
N PRO A 352 -20.19 6.73 -15.74
CA PRO A 352 -21.47 7.43 -15.78
C PRO A 352 -21.89 7.95 -14.41
N GLY A 353 -22.17 9.26 -14.33
CA GLY A 353 -22.59 9.91 -13.08
C GLY A 353 -21.45 10.22 -12.09
N LYS A 354 -20.19 9.88 -12.39
CA LYS A 354 -19.04 10.16 -11.52
C LYS A 354 -17.93 10.90 -12.28
N PRO A 355 -18.05 12.23 -12.47
CA PRO A 355 -17.07 13.02 -13.24
C PRO A 355 -15.65 12.98 -12.65
N GLY A 356 -15.50 12.64 -11.36
CA GLY A 356 -14.22 12.51 -10.68
C GLY A 356 -13.34 11.35 -11.14
N THR A 357 -13.89 10.39 -11.90
CA THR A 357 -13.16 9.23 -12.45
C THR A 357 -12.59 9.49 -13.85
N ARG A 358 -12.87 10.65 -14.44
CA ARG A 358 -12.23 11.07 -15.70
C ARG A 358 -10.72 11.21 -15.48
N LEU A 359 -9.95 10.59 -16.35
CA LEU A 359 -8.50 10.55 -16.29
C LEU A 359 -7.87 11.49 -17.32
N LEU A 360 -8.48 11.57 -18.51
CA LEU A 360 -7.92 12.23 -19.68
C LEU A 360 -8.71 13.48 -20.06
N HIS A 361 -8.01 14.49 -20.57
CA HIS A 361 -8.64 15.60 -21.28
C HIS A 361 -9.23 15.10 -22.61
N PRO A 362 -10.44 15.55 -23.02
CA PRO A 362 -11.04 15.13 -24.30
C PRO A 362 -10.19 15.43 -25.53
N ALA A 363 -9.42 16.53 -25.49
CA ALA A 363 -8.52 16.92 -26.56
C ALA A 363 -7.24 16.06 -26.61
N LEU A 364 -6.94 15.28 -25.57
CA LEU A 364 -5.73 14.43 -25.48
C LEU A 364 -4.42 15.20 -25.76
N GLY A 365 -4.38 16.48 -25.38
CA GLY A 365 -3.24 17.37 -25.63
C GLY A 365 -3.13 17.92 -27.06
N PHE A 366 -4.08 17.62 -27.95
CA PHE A 366 -4.07 18.12 -29.33
C PHE A 366 -4.77 19.48 -29.47
N ASP A 367 -4.04 20.48 -29.99
CA ASP A 367 -4.57 21.78 -30.40
C ASP A 367 -4.66 21.82 -31.93
N ALA A 368 -5.87 21.58 -32.45
CA ALA A 368 -6.15 21.59 -33.88
C ALA A 368 -5.90 22.96 -34.54
N ALA A 369 -6.02 24.07 -33.80
CA ALA A 369 -5.81 25.41 -34.36
C ALA A 369 -4.33 25.71 -34.58
N ARG A 370 -3.44 25.13 -33.77
CA ARG A 370 -1.98 25.27 -33.89
C ARG A 370 -1.30 24.11 -34.60
N ASN A 371 -2.03 23.04 -34.87
CA ASN A 371 -1.51 21.74 -35.30
C ASN A 371 -0.36 21.27 -34.37
N GLU A 372 -0.61 21.33 -33.07
CA GLU A 372 0.36 20.99 -32.02
C GLU A 372 -0.19 19.85 -31.15
N LEU A 373 0.62 18.83 -30.88
CA LEU A 373 0.32 17.76 -29.94
C LEU A 373 1.24 17.87 -28.71
N ASP A 374 0.64 18.22 -27.58
CA ASP A 374 1.29 18.30 -26.28
C ASP A 374 1.16 16.96 -25.53
N LEU A 375 2.30 16.31 -25.29
CA LEU A 375 2.38 15.02 -24.62
C LEU A 375 2.81 15.13 -23.14
N TYR A 376 2.76 16.31 -22.54
CA TYR A 376 2.94 16.47 -21.10
C TYR A 376 1.73 15.93 -20.32
N GLU A 377 1.99 15.43 -19.11
CA GLU A 377 0.93 14.95 -18.22
C GLU A 377 -0.17 15.99 -18.02
N ARG A 378 0.16 17.28 -17.92
CA ARG A 378 -0.84 18.34 -17.67
C ARG A 378 -1.74 18.65 -18.86
N ALA A 379 -1.28 18.38 -20.08
CA ALA A 379 -2.06 18.61 -21.29
C ALA A 379 -3.02 17.44 -21.57
N VAL A 380 -2.64 16.25 -21.12
CA VAL A 380 -3.36 15.00 -21.41
C VAL A 380 -4.16 14.51 -20.21
N LEU A 381 -3.67 14.65 -18.98
CA LEU A 381 -4.30 14.15 -17.75
C LEU A 381 -5.02 15.26 -16.99
N LEU A 382 -6.21 14.96 -16.50
CA LEU A 382 -6.96 15.87 -15.61
C LEU A 382 -6.34 15.99 -14.22
N LYS A 383 -5.65 14.93 -13.77
CA LYS A 383 -4.98 14.84 -12.46
C LYS A 383 -3.53 14.35 -12.67
N PRO A 384 -2.58 15.25 -12.99
CA PRO A 384 -1.18 14.89 -13.17
C PRO A 384 -0.57 14.39 -11.85
N ARG A 385 0.33 13.41 -11.92
CA ARG A 385 0.92 12.74 -10.74
C ARG A 385 2.27 13.32 -10.34
N THR A 386 2.93 13.96 -11.29
CA THR A 386 4.34 14.36 -11.23
C THR A 386 4.46 15.88 -11.44
N PRO A 387 5.61 16.50 -11.12
CA PRO A 387 5.81 17.94 -11.33
C PRO A 387 5.63 18.34 -12.82
N PHE A 388 5.57 19.65 -13.07
CA PHE A 388 5.16 20.26 -14.36
C PHE A 388 5.82 19.71 -15.64
N ASP A 389 6.97 19.03 -15.56
CA ASP A 389 7.80 18.64 -16.70
C ASP A 389 7.74 17.15 -17.08
N ALA A 390 6.82 16.37 -16.51
CA ALA A 390 6.70 14.95 -16.85
C ALA A 390 5.87 14.72 -18.11
N CYS A 391 6.38 13.84 -18.99
CA CYS A 391 5.65 13.33 -20.14
C CYS A 391 4.75 12.16 -19.74
N ILE A 392 3.69 11.94 -20.49
CA ILE A 392 2.83 10.77 -20.31
C ILE A 392 3.56 9.44 -20.55
N HIS A 393 2.97 8.35 -20.05
CA HIS A 393 3.48 7.01 -20.30
C HIS A 393 3.57 6.68 -21.81
N PRO A 394 4.62 6.00 -22.30
CA PRO A 394 4.80 5.69 -23.71
C PRO A 394 3.62 4.95 -24.37
N ALA A 395 3.01 4.00 -23.65
CA ALA A 395 1.83 3.28 -24.13
C ALA A 395 0.64 4.23 -24.39
N LEU A 396 0.43 5.21 -23.51
CA LEU A 396 -0.60 6.23 -23.68
C LEU A 396 -0.28 7.17 -24.84
N ALA A 397 0.98 7.63 -24.95
CA ALA A 397 1.40 8.47 -26.08
C ALA A 397 1.15 7.79 -27.44
N ARG A 398 1.48 6.51 -27.54
CA ARG A 398 1.27 5.73 -28.76
C ARG A 398 -0.20 5.52 -29.06
N ALA A 399 -1.01 5.20 -28.05
CA ALA A 399 -2.47 5.07 -28.19
C ALA A 399 -3.11 6.40 -28.65
N ILE A 400 -2.68 7.54 -28.09
CA ILE A 400 -3.13 8.87 -28.51
C ILE A 400 -2.73 9.14 -29.97
N CYS A 401 -1.47 8.91 -30.33
CA CYS A 401 -1.01 9.10 -31.72
C CYS A 401 -1.84 8.25 -32.68
N ARG A 402 -2.03 6.95 -32.37
CA ARG A 402 -2.85 6.05 -33.19
C ARG A 402 -4.28 6.56 -33.35
N ARG A 403 -4.93 6.96 -32.25
CA ARG A 403 -6.29 7.50 -32.28
C ARG A 403 -6.38 8.77 -33.12
N LEU A 404 -5.43 9.70 -32.96
CA LEU A 404 -5.45 10.97 -33.65
C LEU A 404 -5.09 10.84 -35.14
N VAL A 405 -4.18 9.94 -35.54
CA VAL A 405 -3.91 9.68 -36.97
C VAL A 405 -5.17 9.22 -37.71
N HIS A 406 -6.01 8.42 -37.04
CA HIS A 406 -7.25 7.90 -37.60
C HIS A 406 -8.49 8.74 -37.26
N ALA A 407 -8.33 9.89 -36.60
CA ALA A 407 -9.47 10.73 -36.21
C ALA A 407 -10.14 11.34 -37.45
N ARG A 408 -11.48 11.33 -37.44
CA ARG A 408 -12.34 11.92 -38.46
C ARG A 408 -13.36 12.84 -37.79
N ASP A 409 -13.74 13.93 -38.46
CA ASP A 409 -14.82 14.81 -38.01
C ASP A 409 -16.21 14.30 -38.42
N ALA A 410 -17.25 15.07 -38.12
CA ALA A 410 -18.63 14.75 -38.46
C ALA A 410 -18.91 14.73 -39.98
N GLN A 411 -17.99 15.26 -40.79
CA GLN A 411 -18.03 15.29 -42.26
C GLN A 411 -17.05 14.27 -42.87
N ASP A 412 -16.56 13.32 -42.07
CA ASP A 412 -15.59 12.28 -42.44
C ASP A 412 -14.25 12.83 -42.98
N GLN A 413 -13.91 14.07 -42.62
CA GLN A 413 -12.61 14.67 -42.95
C GLN A 413 -11.58 14.35 -41.87
N PRO A 414 -10.29 14.22 -42.23
CA PRO A 414 -9.21 14.02 -41.26
C PRO A 414 -9.17 15.18 -40.25
N ALA A 415 -9.33 14.85 -38.96
CA ALA A 415 -9.50 15.84 -37.89
C ALA A 415 -8.47 15.73 -36.77
N GLY A 416 -7.47 14.86 -36.92
CA GLY A 416 -6.41 14.68 -35.94
C GLY A 416 -5.05 15.08 -36.48
N ILE A 417 -4.01 14.34 -36.07
CA ILE A 417 -2.62 14.69 -36.39
C ILE A 417 -2.26 14.32 -37.83
N ASP A 418 -1.37 15.11 -38.42
CA ASP A 418 -0.85 14.99 -39.78
C ASP A 418 0.70 15.05 -39.80
N PRO A 419 1.36 14.80 -40.95
CA PRO A 419 2.82 14.86 -41.02
C PRO A 419 3.46 16.21 -40.67
N GLN A 420 2.69 17.30 -40.66
CA GLN A 420 3.14 18.65 -40.29
C GLN A 420 2.90 18.95 -38.80
N THR A 421 2.21 18.08 -38.07
CA THR A 421 1.94 18.27 -36.64
C THR A 421 3.25 18.42 -35.85
N ARG A 422 3.27 19.45 -35.01
CA ARG A 422 4.40 19.77 -34.12
C ARG A 422 4.18 19.10 -32.76
N PHE A 423 5.15 18.32 -32.31
CA PHE A 423 5.10 17.60 -31.03
C PHE A 423 5.86 18.39 -29.96
N LEU A 424 5.20 18.69 -28.83
CA LEU A 424 5.82 19.44 -27.73
C LEU A 424 6.45 18.47 -26.71
N LEU A 425 7.79 18.50 -26.54
CA LEU A 425 8.56 17.64 -25.61
C LEU A 425 9.83 18.37 -25.07
N ARG A 426 10.21 18.16 -23.79
CA ARG A 426 11.41 18.77 -23.14
C ARG A 426 12.63 17.83 -23.08
N ARG A 427 13.83 18.41 -23.00
CA ARG A 427 15.14 17.73 -23.20
C ARG A 427 15.51 16.62 -22.19
N SER A 428 15.04 16.64 -20.94
CA SER A 428 15.62 15.81 -19.88
C SER A 428 14.81 14.56 -19.47
N SER A 429 13.52 14.46 -19.82
CA SER A 429 12.65 13.32 -19.42
C SER A 429 11.95 12.62 -20.60
N ALA A 430 12.04 13.16 -21.82
CA ALA A 430 11.18 12.74 -22.94
C ALA A 430 11.81 11.74 -23.92
N THR A 431 13.02 11.22 -23.68
CA THR A 431 13.73 10.39 -24.68
C THR A 431 12.94 9.14 -25.06
N THR A 432 12.31 8.47 -24.09
CA THR A 432 11.52 7.25 -24.32
C THR A 432 10.23 7.54 -25.09
N VAL A 433 9.52 8.63 -24.74
CA VAL A 433 8.29 9.05 -25.43
C VAL A 433 8.60 9.52 -26.83
N LYS A 434 9.64 10.35 -27.00
CA LYS A 434 10.12 10.79 -28.32
C LYS A 434 10.47 9.60 -29.20
N LYS A 435 11.27 8.66 -28.69
CA LYS A 435 11.62 7.43 -29.41
C LYS A 435 10.36 6.66 -29.79
N THR A 436 9.42 6.51 -28.86
CA THR A 436 8.15 5.81 -29.08
C THR A 436 7.31 6.44 -30.18
N VAL A 437 7.19 7.77 -30.18
CA VAL A 437 6.45 8.52 -31.21
C VAL A 437 7.13 8.37 -32.57
N VAL A 438 8.45 8.56 -32.62
CA VAL A 438 9.24 8.39 -33.85
C VAL A 438 9.10 6.98 -34.39
N ASP A 439 9.28 5.96 -33.55
CA ASP A 439 9.22 4.54 -33.94
C ASP A 439 7.81 4.15 -34.42
N PHE A 440 6.76 4.68 -33.79
CA PHE A 440 5.38 4.44 -34.21
C PHE A 440 5.03 5.12 -35.55
N LEU A 441 5.49 6.35 -35.75
CA LEU A 441 5.17 7.15 -36.95
C LEU A 441 6.18 6.96 -38.08
N ARG A 442 6.99 5.89 -38.10
CA ARG A 442 7.91 5.62 -39.22
C ARG A 442 7.14 5.21 -40.48
N LEU A 443 6.70 6.21 -41.22
CA LEU A 443 6.16 6.08 -42.58
C LEU A 443 6.98 6.98 -43.52
N PRO A 444 7.00 6.71 -44.85
CA PRO A 444 7.79 7.49 -45.81
C PRO A 444 7.56 9.00 -45.72
N ASP A 445 6.33 9.38 -45.36
CA ASP A 445 5.87 10.78 -45.35
C ASP A 445 5.86 11.42 -43.95
N TRP A 446 6.12 10.64 -42.89
CA TRP A 446 6.06 11.13 -41.51
C TRP A 446 7.45 11.39 -40.93
N SER A 447 7.79 12.67 -40.78
CA SER A 447 8.99 13.12 -40.06
C SER A 447 8.57 14.03 -38.89
N PRO A 448 8.22 13.46 -37.72
CA PRO A 448 7.64 14.24 -36.62
C PRO A 448 8.59 15.34 -36.15
N GLN A 449 8.10 16.58 -36.16
CA GLN A 449 8.87 17.76 -35.72
C GLN A 449 8.68 17.99 -34.23
N PHE A 450 9.78 18.05 -33.47
CA PHE A 450 9.73 18.25 -32.03
C PHE A 450 10.10 19.70 -31.67
N VAL A 451 9.16 20.42 -31.05
CA VAL A 451 9.37 21.80 -30.63
C VAL A 451 9.80 21.82 -29.16
N GLN A 452 10.88 22.55 -28.89
CA GLN A 452 11.41 22.76 -27.55
C GLN A 452 10.61 23.87 -26.87
N VAL A 453 10.01 23.56 -25.72
CA VAL A 453 9.34 24.56 -24.89
C VAL A 453 10.29 24.97 -23.77
N GLU A 454 10.98 26.10 -23.93
CA GLU A 454 11.77 26.74 -22.86
C GLU A 454 10.82 27.64 -22.05
N SER A 455 10.35 27.12 -20.92
CA SER A 455 9.49 27.76 -19.91
C SER A 455 8.00 27.85 -20.28
N LEU A 456 7.16 27.16 -19.50
CA LEU A 456 5.72 27.35 -19.44
C LEU A 456 5.38 28.31 -18.28
N GLU A 457 6.13 29.40 -18.13
CA GLU A 457 5.65 30.56 -17.36
C GLU A 457 4.75 31.39 -18.29
N GLY A 458 3.56 30.87 -18.63
CA GLY A 458 2.60 31.68 -19.38
C GLY A 458 1.46 30.96 -20.10
N ALA A 459 1.53 29.65 -20.36
CA ALA A 459 0.44 28.94 -21.04
C ALA A 459 -0.36 28.06 -20.07
N THR A 460 -1.14 28.72 -19.22
CA THR A 460 -2.39 28.12 -18.74
C THR A 460 -3.28 27.92 -19.97
N PRO A 461 -3.85 26.71 -20.21
CA PRO A 461 -4.87 26.58 -21.23
C PRO A 461 -6.05 27.44 -20.80
N ALA A 462 -6.33 28.48 -21.59
CA ALA A 462 -7.43 29.39 -21.35
C ALA A 462 -8.75 28.61 -21.45
N ILE A 463 -9.29 28.18 -20.30
CA ILE A 463 -10.73 28.09 -20.10
C ILE A 463 -11.23 29.55 -20.09
N ARG A 464 -11.26 30.19 -21.26
CA ARG A 464 -12.10 31.37 -21.47
C ARG A 464 -13.51 30.85 -21.60
N GLN A 465 -14.21 30.81 -20.48
CA GLN A 465 -15.66 30.87 -20.48
C GLN A 465 -16.08 31.98 -21.45
N SER A 466 -16.97 31.65 -22.36
CA SER A 466 -17.72 32.56 -23.20
C SER A 466 -18.42 33.63 -22.35
N ARG A 467 -17.73 34.73 -22.04
CA ARG A 467 -18.38 35.96 -21.62
C ARG A 467 -18.95 36.60 -22.88
N GLN A 468 -20.25 36.42 -23.10
CA GLN A 468 -21.02 37.33 -23.93
C GLN A 468 -20.83 38.76 -23.39
N PRO A 469 -20.59 39.77 -24.25
CA PRO A 469 -20.59 41.15 -23.79
C PRO A 469 -22.03 41.58 -23.56
N HIS A 470 -22.47 41.57 -22.29
CA HIS A 470 -23.64 42.36 -21.91
C HIS A 470 -23.27 43.84 -22.05
N GLY A 471 -23.70 44.43 -23.18
CA GLY A 471 -23.75 45.87 -23.35
C GLY A 471 -24.76 46.45 -22.36
N HIS A 472 -24.27 47.10 -21.30
CA HIS A 472 -25.11 48.01 -20.53
C HIS A 472 -25.39 49.26 -21.37
N PRO A 473 -26.66 49.67 -21.52
CA PRO A 473 -26.98 50.90 -22.22
C PRO A 473 -26.64 52.11 -21.34
N ARG A 474 -25.96 53.09 -21.95
CA ARG A 474 -25.76 54.43 -21.40
C ARG A 474 -27.12 55.07 -21.12
N ARG A 475 -27.37 55.47 -19.86
CA ARG A 475 -28.40 56.45 -19.51
C ARG A 475 -27.76 57.83 -19.56
N ASP A 476 -27.99 58.53 -20.66
CA ASP A 476 -27.85 59.99 -20.71
C ASP A 476 -29.22 60.62 -20.47
N GLY A 477 -29.29 61.45 -19.43
CA GLY A 477 -30.09 62.67 -19.32
C GLY A 477 -31.61 62.53 -19.16
N ARG A 478 -32.15 63.12 -18.08
CA ARG A 478 -32.79 64.46 -18.14
C ARG A 478 -33.27 64.94 -16.76
N PRO A 479 -33.54 66.25 -16.62
CA PRO A 479 -33.33 67.04 -15.41
C PRO A 479 -34.59 67.18 -14.56
N ASP A 480 -34.42 67.49 -13.28
CA ASP A 480 -34.86 68.73 -12.61
C ASP A 480 -34.29 68.79 -11.19
#